data_AF-A0A316HFD8-F1
#
_entry.id   AF-A0A316HFD8-F1
#
_cell.length_a   1.000
_cell.length_b   1.000
_cell.length_c   1.000
_cell.angle_alpha   90.00
_cell.angle_beta   90.00
_cell.angle_gamma   90.00
#
_symmetry.space_group_name_H-M   'P 1'
#
loop_
_entity.id
_entity.type
_entity.pdbx_description
1 polymer ?
#
loop_
_entity_poly.entity_id
_entity_poly.type
_entity_poly.pdbx_seq_one_letter_code
_entity_poly.pdbx_strand_id
1 'polypeptide(L)'
;MAYKPPKQSLAGQIFDVVTLLVLTIGALYIPLYLGLAGAVKVPNPIANPTWEALGQNAVEQQQWAALGITDPAAANDIITARFDYSFSWVALVVMAVLVIGYFVMVVRLSDKEYREVIEERFGNKKH
;
A
#
# COMPACT_ATOMS: atom_id res chain seq x y z
N MET A 1 22.05 -22.46 -33.26
CA MET A 1 22.07 -21.11 -33.89
C MET A 1 21.55 -20.14 -32.85
N ALA A 2 22.18 -18.98 -32.65
CA ALA A 2 21.71 -18.02 -31.65
C ALA A 2 20.30 -17.49 -32.02
N TYR A 3 19.38 -17.47 -31.06
CA TYR A 3 18.04 -16.92 -31.26
C TYR A 3 18.12 -15.46 -31.74
N LYS A 4 17.30 -15.12 -32.74
CA LYS A 4 17.09 -13.73 -33.17
C LYS A 4 15.68 -13.31 -32.75
N PRO A 5 15.54 -12.37 -31.81
CA PRO A 5 14.23 -11.94 -31.36
C PRO A 5 13.46 -11.22 -32.46
N PRO A 6 12.12 -11.38 -32.50
CA PRO A 6 11.28 -10.65 -33.43
C PRO A 6 11.35 -9.14 -33.15
N LYS A 7 11.38 -8.32 -34.20
CA LYS A 7 11.30 -6.87 -34.06
C LYS A 7 9.85 -6.48 -33.77
N GLN A 8 9.61 -5.84 -32.63
CA GLN A 8 8.29 -5.32 -32.28
C GLN A 8 7.89 -4.19 -33.24
N SER A 9 6.62 -4.17 -33.64
CA SER A 9 6.09 -3.09 -34.48
C SER A 9 5.91 -1.81 -33.67
N LEU A 10 6.00 -0.65 -34.32
CA LEU A 10 5.81 0.65 -33.68
C LEU A 10 4.43 0.77 -33.01
N ALA A 11 3.38 0.22 -33.65
CA ALA A 11 2.04 0.18 -33.07
C ALA A 11 1.99 -0.66 -31.78
N GLY A 12 2.67 -1.82 -31.76
CA GLY A 12 2.76 -2.66 -30.57
C GLY A 12 3.51 -1.98 -29.43
N GLN A 13 4.56 -1.22 -29.74
CA GLN A 13 5.31 -0.46 -28.74
C GLN A 13 4.48 0.70 -28.15
N ILE A 14 3.71 1.42 -28.97
CA ILE A 14 2.82 2.49 -28.48
C ILE A 14 1.76 1.91 -27.55
N PHE A 15 1.12 0.80 -27.93
CA PHE A 15 0.10 0.16 -27.11
C PHE A 15 0.66 -0.27 -25.74
N ASP A 16 1.86 -0.86 -25.73
CA ASP A 16 2.54 -1.29 -24.50
C ASP A 16 2.79 -0.10 -23.57
N VAL A 17 3.39 0.97 -24.08
CA VAL A 17 3.66 2.20 -23.30
C VAL A 17 2.38 2.82 -22.75
N VAL A 18 1.34 2.95 -23.58
CA VAL A 18 0.05 3.48 -23.13
C VAL A 18 -0.57 2.60 -22.04
N THR A 19 -0.51 1.29 -22.20
CA THR A 19 -1.02 0.34 -21.20
C THR A 19 -0.28 0.49 -19.87
N LEU A 20 1.06 0.53 -19.91
CA LEU A 20 1.88 0.72 -18.71
C LEU A 20 1.61 2.07 -18.03
N LEU A 21 1.42 3.14 -18.80
CA LEU A 21 1.05 4.45 -18.26
C LEU A 21 -0.30 4.41 -17.56
N VAL A 22 -1.32 3.80 -18.19
CA VAL A 22 -2.66 3.66 -17.61
C VAL A 22 -2.61 2.82 -16.33
N LEU A 23 -1.89 1.70 -16.34
CA LEU A 23 -1.74 0.85 -15.15
C LEU A 23 -1.00 1.57 -14.02
N THR A 24 0.04 2.35 -14.34
CA THR A 24 0.80 3.11 -13.35
C THR A 24 -0.04 4.21 -12.73
N ILE A 25 -0.73 5.02 -13.56
CA ILE A 25 -1.62 6.08 -13.08
C ILE A 25 -2.77 5.46 -12.29
N GLY A 26 -3.38 4.39 -12.79
CA GLY A 26 -4.45 3.67 -12.11
C GLY A 26 -4.02 3.15 -10.74
N ALA A 27 -2.87 2.50 -10.64
CA ALA A 27 -2.33 1.99 -9.38
C ALA A 27 -2.07 3.10 -8.36
N LEU A 28 -1.69 4.31 -8.79
CA LEU A 28 -1.44 5.44 -7.91
C LEU A 28 -2.74 6.16 -7.49
N TYR A 29 -3.69 6.35 -8.39
CA TYR A 29 -4.85 7.22 -8.15
C TYR A 29 -6.14 6.48 -7.76
N ILE A 30 -6.36 5.25 -8.22
CA ILE A 30 -7.58 4.50 -7.89
C ILE A 30 -7.74 4.31 -6.37
N PRO A 31 -6.71 3.88 -5.61
CA PRO A 31 -6.83 3.74 -4.17
C PRO A 31 -7.12 5.06 -3.45
N LEU A 32 -6.60 6.19 -3.98
CA LEU A 32 -6.86 7.53 -3.44
C LEU A 32 -8.33 7.93 -3.65
N TYR A 33 -8.84 7.79 -4.88
CA TYR A 33 -10.22 8.15 -5.22
C TYR A 33 -11.26 7.30 -4.48
N LEU A 34 -10.94 6.04 -4.22
CA LEU A 34 -11.81 5.13 -3.48
C LEU A 34 -11.66 5.26 -1.96
N GLY A 35 -10.82 6.16 -1.45
CA GLY A 35 -10.56 6.31 -0.02
C GLY A 35 -9.87 5.09 0.62
N LEU A 36 -9.26 4.22 -0.18
CA LEU A 36 -8.54 3.02 0.27
C LEU A 36 -7.10 3.33 0.70
N ALA A 37 -6.61 4.55 0.45
CA ALA A 37 -5.33 5.03 0.95
C ALA A 37 -5.44 5.34 2.45
N GLY A 38 -4.78 4.52 3.29
CA GLY A 38 -4.93 4.46 4.74
C GLY A 38 -4.36 5.64 5.55
N ALA A 39 -4.79 6.87 5.23
CA ALA A 39 -4.42 8.08 5.96
C ALA A 39 -5.62 8.81 6.60
N VAL A 40 -6.83 8.26 6.49
CA VAL A 40 -8.02 8.85 7.14
C VAL A 40 -7.92 8.58 8.64
N LYS A 41 -7.58 9.63 9.39
CA LYS A 41 -7.79 9.65 10.84
C LYS A 41 -9.29 9.74 11.07
N VAL A 42 -9.86 8.76 11.76
CA VAL A 42 -11.25 8.81 12.21
C VAL A 42 -11.23 9.30 13.66
N PRO A 43 -11.62 10.55 13.93
CA PRO A 43 -11.75 11.02 15.32
C PRO A 43 -12.73 10.11 16.06
N ASN A 44 -12.48 9.89 17.35
CA ASN A 44 -13.40 9.22 18.25
C ASN A 44 -13.77 10.17 19.40
N PRO A 45 -14.65 11.16 19.16
CA PRO A 45 -14.89 12.25 20.08
C PRO A 45 -15.58 11.75 21.35
N ILE A 46 -15.16 12.25 22.50
CA ILE A 46 -15.74 11.90 23.79
C ILE A 46 -16.94 12.81 24.07
N ALA A 47 -18.06 12.27 24.53
CA ALA A 47 -19.21 13.07 24.96
C ALA A 47 -18.88 13.84 26.25
N ASN A 48 -19.23 15.14 26.28
CA ASN A 48 -18.91 16.06 27.38
C ASN A 48 -17.40 16.06 27.75
N PRO A 49 -16.51 16.44 26.81
CA PRO A 49 -15.08 16.35 27.02
C PRO A 49 -14.64 17.32 28.13
N THR A 50 -13.80 16.83 29.03
CA THR A 50 -12.98 17.67 29.91
C THR A 50 -11.51 17.51 29.52
N TRP A 51 -10.65 18.45 29.92
CA TRP A 51 -9.22 18.33 29.64
C TRP A 51 -8.63 17.06 30.24
N GLU A 52 -9.11 16.65 31.41
CA GLU A 52 -8.71 15.40 32.07
C GLU A 52 -9.17 14.18 31.28
N ALA A 53 -10.40 14.16 30.77
CA ALA A 53 -10.93 13.07 29.95
C ALA A 53 -10.20 12.93 28.60
N LEU A 54 -9.70 14.04 28.06
CA LEU A 54 -8.84 14.07 26.87
C LEU A 54 -7.37 13.71 27.19
N GLY A 55 -7.05 13.43 28.45
CA GLY A 55 -5.71 13.09 28.91
C GLY A 55 -4.73 14.25 28.79
N GLN A 56 -5.20 15.49 28.96
CA GLN A 56 -4.39 16.71 28.89
C GLN A 56 -4.08 17.26 30.29
N ASN A 57 -2.80 17.38 30.62
CA ASN A 57 -2.34 17.99 31.87
C ASN A 57 -2.34 19.53 31.79
N ALA A 58 -2.10 20.21 32.93
CA ALA A 58 -2.15 21.67 33.00
C ALA A 58 -1.16 22.39 32.05
N VAL A 59 -0.01 21.78 31.75
CA VAL A 59 0.97 22.36 30.82
C VAL A 59 0.48 22.26 29.38
N GLU A 60 -0.13 21.12 29.01
CA GLU A 60 -0.70 20.91 27.67
C GLU A 60 -1.91 21.83 27.43
N GLN A 61 -2.75 22.03 28.46
CA GLN A 61 -3.86 22.99 28.40
C GLN A 61 -3.39 24.42 28.13
N GLN A 62 -2.25 24.83 28.70
CA GLN A 62 -1.66 26.15 28.40
C GLN A 62 -1.22 26.29 26.94
N GLN A 63 -0.74 25.19 26.31
CA GLN A 63 -0.40 25.20 24.90
C GLN A 63 -1.65 25.35 24.02
N TRP A 64 -2.74 24.65 24.35
CA TRP A 64 -4.03 24.84 23.67
C TRP A 64 -4.56 26.26 23.82
N ALA A 65 -4.47 26.82 25.03
CA ALA A 65 -4.85 28.21 25.28
C ALA A 65 -4.00 29.21 24.47
N ALA A 66 -2.69 28.96 24.32
CA ALA A 66 -1.82 29.77 23.46
C ALA A 66 -2.20 29.71 21.97
N LEU A 67 -2.83 28.62 21.54
CA LEU A 67 -3.42 28.46 20.20
C LEU A 67 -4.85 29.04 20.10
N GLY A 68 -5.37 29.65 21.17
CA GLY A 68 -6.72 30.22 21.23
C GLY A 68 -7.84 29.20 21.49
N ILE A 69 -7.49 27.96 21.87
CA ILE A 69 -8.45 26.89 22.16
C ILE A 69 -8.54 26.71 23.68
N THR A 70 -9.60 27.26 24.28
CA THR A 70 -9.85 27.20 25.73
C THR A 70 -10.93 26.20 26.13
N ASP A 71 -11.76 25.79 25.18
CA ASP A 71 -12.82 24.79 25.35
C ASP A 71 -12.31 23.40 24.94
N PRO A 72 -12.35 22.38 25.83
CA PRO A 72 -12.05 21.00 25.50
C PRO A 72 -12.84 20.47 24.29
N ALA A 73 -14.07 20.93 24.08
CA ALA A 73 -14.89 20.50 22.95
C ALA A 73 -14.29 20.90 21.61
N ALA A 74 -13.64 22.05 21.53
CA ALA A 74 -12.96 22.51 20.32
C ALA A 74 -11.66 21.73 20.04
N ALA A 75 -11.03 21.13 21.07
CA ALA A 75 -9.84 20.29 20.91
C ALA A 75 -10.16 18.79 20.73
N ASN A 76 -11.38 18.36 21.04
CA ASN A 76 -11.78 16.95 21.14
C ASN A 76 -11.50 16.16 19.86
N ASP A 77 -11.94 16.65 18.71
CA ASP A 77 -11.71 15.99 17.42
C ASP A 77 -10.22 15.91 17.08
N ILE A 78 -9.47 16.97 17.39
CA ILE A 78 -8.03 17.04 17.09
C ILE A 78 -7.26 16.03 17.95
N ILE A 79 -7.59 15.97 19.24
CA ILE A 79 -6.93 15.09 20.20
C ILE A 79 -7.31 13.63 19.97
N THR A 80 -8.54 13.35 19.54
CA THR A 80 -9.06 11.99 19.33
C THR A 80 -8.82 11.45 17.92
N ALA A 81 -8.41 12.28 16.95
CA ALA A 81 -7.95 11.89 15.62
C ALA A 81 -6.57 11.19 15.62
N ARG A 82 -6.27 10.38 16.64
CA ARG A 82 -5.00 9.65 16.75
C ARG A 82 -5.00 8.46 15.77
N PHE A 83 -3.80 7.95 15.48
CA PHE A 83 -3.69 6.70 14.74
C PHE A 83 -4.17 5.54 15.63
N ASP A 84 -5.06 4.71 15.08
CA ASP A 84 -5.47 3.46 15.71
C ASP A 84 -4.37 2.42 15.48
N TYR A 85 -3.73 1.97 16.56
CA TYR A 85 -2.69 0.94 16.56
C TYR A 85 -3.25 -0.47 16.80
N SER A 86 -4.57 -0.64 16.71
CA SER A 86 -5.21 -1.94 16.83
C SER A 86 -4.72 -2.91 15.75
N PHE A 87 -4.38 -4.12 16.16
CA PHE A 87 -3.82 -5.13 15.27
C PHE A 87 -4.92 -5.99 14.63
N SER A 88 -5.02 -5.95 13.30
CA SER A 88 -5.95 -6.82 12.55
C SER A 88 -5.26 -8.12 12.14
N TRP A 89 -5.54 -9.19 12.88
CA TRP A 89 -5.06 -10.54 12.56
C TRP A 89 -5.57 -11.03 11.20
N VAL A 90 -6.79 -10.66 10.81
CA VAL A 90 -7.36 -11.01 9.50
C VAL A 90 -6.56 -10.34 8.38
N ALA A 91 -6.27 -9.04 8.50
CA ALA A 91 -5.46 -8.33 7.51
C ALA A 91 -4.05 -8.92 7.40
N LEU A 92 -3.44 -9.29 8.54
CA LEU A 92 -2.14 -9.97 8.55
C LEU A 92 -2.18 -11.29 7.77
N VAL A 93 -3.18 -12.14 8.04
CA VAL A 93 -3.31 -13.45 7.37
C VAL A 93 -3.55 -13.26 5.88
N VAL A 94 -4.41 -12.33 5.47
CA VAL A 94 -4.64 -12.02 4.06
C VAL A 94 -3.35 -11.59 3.38
N MET A 95 -2.58 -10.68 3.99
CA MET A 95 -1.28 -10.25 3.47
C MET A 95 -0.29 -11.43 3.35
N ALA A 96 -0.22 -12.30 4.37
CA ALA A 96 0.64 -13.47 4.33
C ALA A 96 0.26 -14.43 3.18
N VAL A 97 -1.03 -14.70 2.99
CA VAL A 97 -1.54 -15.53 1.89
C VAL A 97 -1.20 -14.92 0.53
N LEU A 98 -1.39 -13.61 0.36
CA LEU A 98 -1.07 -12.92 -0.90
C LEU A 98 0.43 -13.00 -1.23
N VAL A 99 1.30 -12.74 -0.25
CA VAL A 99 2.76 -12.81 -0.43
C VAL A 99 3.19 -14.24 -0.77
N ILE A 100 2.77 -15.23 0.02
CA ILE A 100 3.11 -16.64 -0.22
C ILE A 100 2.57 -17.10 -1.57
N GLY A 101 1.32 -16.79 -1.87
CA GLY A 101 0.67 -17.15 -3.14
C GLY A 101 1.40 -16.56 -4.35
N TYR A 102 1.82 -15.30 -4.27
CA TYR A 102 2.65 -14.66 -5.28
C TYR A 102 3.97 -15.41 -5.48
N PHE A 103 4.71 -15.71 -4.40
CA PHE A 103 5.97 -16.45 -4.50
C PHE A 103 5.79 -17.85 -5.11
N VAL A 104 4.76 -18.58 -4.69
CA VAL A 104 4.44 -19.90 -5.25
C VAL A 104 4.14 -19.82 -6.74
N MET A 105 3.38 -18.80 -7.16
CA MET A 105 3.05 -18.56 -8.57
C MET A 105 4.30 -18.25 -9.38
N VAL A 106 5.16 -17.34 -8.91
CA VAL A 106 6.43 -16.99 -9.57
C VAL A 106 7.31 -18.22 -9.72
N VAL A 107 7.55 -18.98 -8.64
CA VAL A 107 8.41 -20.18 -8.70
C VAL A 107 7.87 -21.20 -9.70
N ARG A 108 6.56 -21.48 -9.68
CA ARG A 108 5.95 -22.46 -10.58
C ARG A 108 5.98 -22.03 -12.05
N LEU A 109 5.77 -20.75 -12.35
CA LEU A 109 5.78 -20.25 -13.73
C LEU A 109 7.22 -20.14 -14.26
N SER A 110 8.16 -19.73 -13.42
CA SER A 110 9.56 -19.53 -13.80
C SER A 110 10.31 -20.84 -14.11
N ASP A 111 9.91 -21.98 -13.53
CA ASP A 111 10.58 -23.27 -13.75
C ASP A 111 10.72 -23.64 -15.24
N LYS A 112 9.73 -23.31 -16.07
CA LYS A 112 9.76 -23.59 -17.51
C LYS A 112 10.76 -22.69 -18.24
N GLU A 113 10.71 -21.38 -17.98
CA GLU A 113 11.58 -20.41 -18.66
C GLU A 113 13.05 -20.61 -18.28
N TYR A 114 13.34 -20.91 -17.01
CA TYR A 114 14.71 -21.21 -16.58
C TYR A 114 15.27 -22.46 -17.28
N ARG A 115 14.46 -23.51 -17.46
CA ARG A 115 14.88 -24.72 -18.18
C ARG A 115 15.16 -24.43 -19.66
N GLU A 116 14.30 -23.66 -20.32
CA GLU A 116 14.50 -23.25 -21.72
C GLU A 116 15.78 -22.42 -21.88
N VAL A 117 16.06 -21.47 -20.98
CA VAL A 117 17.30 -20.67 -21.00
C VAL A 117 18.53 -21.54 -20.75
N ILE A 118 18.46 -22.51 -19.84
CA ILE A 118 19.58 -23.43 -19.57
C ILE A 118 19.85 -24.32 -20.78
N GLU A 119 18.80 -24.87 -21.41
CA GLU A 119 18.93 -25.67 -22.63
C GLU A 119 19.48 -24.86 -23.81
N GLU A 120 19.11 -23.59 -23.94
CA GLU A 120 19.63 -22.69 -24.98
C GLU A 120 21.11 -22.33 -24.75
N ARG A 121 21.49 -22.04 -23.50
CA ARG A 121 22.85 -21.58 -23.16
C ARG A 121 23.86 -22.71 -23.00
N PHE A 122 23.44 -23.87 -22.51
CA PHE A 122 24.33 -24.98 -22.14
C PHE A 122 24.09 -26.27 -22.93
N GLY A 123 23.08 -26.29 -23.81
CA GLY A 123 22.73 -27.48 -24.58
C GLY A 123 21.91 -28.49 -23.78
N ASN A 124 21.25 -29.39 -24.51
CA ASN A 124 20.37 -30.40 -23.93
C ASN A 124 21.20 -31.43 -23.13
N LYS A 125 20.96 -31.59 -21.82
CA LYS A 125 21.51 -32.72 -21.05
C LYS A 125 20.78 -34.01 -21.46
N LYS A 126 21.11 -34.54 -22.64
CA LYS A 126 20.87 -35.95 -22.95
C LYS A 126 22.07 -36.74 -22.45
N HIS A 127 21.90 -37.43 -21.32
CA HIS A 127 22.57 -38.70 -21.08
C HIS A 127 21.70 -39.81 -21.67
#